data_AF-G2PXH8-F1
#
_entry.id   AF-G2PXH8-F1
#
_cell.length_a   1.000
_cell.length_b   1.000
_cell.length_c   1.000
_cell.angle_alpha   90.00
_cell.angle_beta   90.00
_cell.angle_gamma   90.00
#
_symmetry.space_group_name_H-M   'P 1'
#
loop_
_entity.id
_entity.type
_entity.pdbx_description
1 polymer ?
#
loop_
_entity_poly.entity_id
_entity_poly.type
_entity_poly.pdbx_seq_one_letter_code
_entity_poly.pdbx_strand_id
1 'polypeptide(L)'
;MGAKSKTRKKNYRKKKQSTERNDYKVKRHLLKKTLIVAIAVFFTTIILAVGLKLYSDISNREMMKRYFLQVNYKFSNVSYVSDQLFMGEYNGKWFIFKAKNGQLINKKGFERVLPEKEGLIAIMEDGKWGFIDTRGQEVIKPQFANVGNFIDGRCAVYTGKGWGVIDKTGKYLIRPDYDEININSERYICVKKGNKWGIFDLKNKKIILNPTYQDIVILKYPQAAIAKEKDNYYLLKLKDSSVEKMDVKFTDYKLNVDRWLPVKIKDKWHLLDLKTMKVTYSKGYEDIWGYEEGYLQLKQARKFYIFTANGNLLEREFNINSLLIPAGKYLFVNNYNGKITVIDLMKSRIIRDFDAEEIISFDNELLALKRKNKWGVFTKNGKEIIEQKYDAIWQVFPNLYAIELNKKWGLLKANGGTVGKIEYDLIGQAREGLISVLKNGKWGVIDKNGMLVLKNQYDQISIVNKDVMIAREKSKWFVIVVDKPQKNQYSIRKFKIEADNAYYLLSNVVVYSKDSSIRVLIPKTN
;
A
#
# COMPACT_ATOMS: atom_id res chain seq x y z
N MET A 1 44.70 -20.27 109.37
CA MET A 1 44.02 -20.96 108.25
C MET A 1 42.61 -20.40 108.11
N GLY A 2 42.15 -20.16 106.87
CA GLY A 2 40.74 -19.92 106.51
C GLY A 2 40.15 -18.51 106.74
N ALA A 3 40.43 -17.53 105.86
CA ALA A 3 39.51 -16.41 105.50
C ALA A 3 40.13 -15.39 104.51
N LYS A 4 40.53 -15.81 103.30
CA LYS A 4 40.85 -14.87 102.19
C LYS A 4 40.28 -15.40 100.87
N SER A 5 38.95 -15.57 100.76
CA SER A 5 38.34 -15.96 99.47
C SER A 5 37.00 -15.32 99.09
N LYS A 6 36.44 -14.38 99.88
CA LYS A 6 35.13 -13.78 99.54
C LYS A 6 35.13 -12.34 99.04
N THR A 7 36.22 -11.58 99.18
CA THR A 7 36.21 -10.13 98.84
C THR A 7 36.69 -9.80 97.41
N ARG A 8 37.45 -10.68 96.74
CA ARG A 8 37.94 -10.42 95.36
C ARG A 8 36.93 -10.68 94.24
N LYS A 9 35.88 -11.49 94.46
CA LYS A 9 34.88 -11.82 93.42
C LYS A 9 33.81 -10.74 93.19
N LYS A 10 33.58 -9.81 94.13
CA LYS A 10 32.51 -8.78 93.99
C LYS A 10 32.94 -7.55 93.15
N ASN A 11 34.21 -7.15 93.20
CA ASN A 11 34.67 -5.94 92.49
C ASN A 11 35.00 -6.16 91.00
N TYR A 12 35.31 -7.38 90.57
CA TYR A 12 35.53 -7.68 89.14
C TYR A 12 34.21 -7.73 88.34
N ARG A 13 33.10 -8.14 88.97
CA ARG A 13 31.78 -8.23 88.31
C ARG A 13 31.13 -6.88 88.02
N LYS A 14 31.31 -5.88 88.90
CA LYS A 14 30.72 -4.53 88.70
C LYS A 14 31.45 -3.71 87.61
N LYS A 15 32.77 -3.84 87.46
CA LYS A 15 33.54 -3.07 86.48
C LYS A 15 33.37 -3.60 85.04
N LYS A 16 33.15 -4.91 84.84
CA LYS A 16 32.91 -5.50 83.51
C LYS A 16 31.49 -5.20 82.97
N GLN A 17 30.49 -5.14 83.85
CA GLN A 17 29.11 -4.81 83.46
C GLN A 17 28.90 -3.34 83.05
N SER A 18 29.71 -2.39 83.52
CA SER A 18 29.57 -0.98 83.13
C SER A 18 30.23 -0.66 81.78
N THR A 19 31.38 -1.26 81.46
CA THR A 19 32.05 -1.07 80.16
C THR A 19 31.33 -1.79 79.02
N GLU A 20 30.83 -3.02 79.23
CA GLU A 20 30.04 -3.72 78.20
C GLU A 20 28.70 -3.01 77.91
N ARG A 21 28.02 -2.42 78.92
CA ARG A 21 26.77 -1.66 78.69
C ARG A 21 26.97 -0.37 77.90
N ASN A 22 28.10 0.34 78.08
CA ASN A 22 28.38 1.56 77.32
C ASN A 22 28.79 1.25 75.88
N ASP A 23 29.60 0.21 75.65
CA ASP A 23 30.02 -0.20 74.30
C ASP A 23 28.83 -0.75 73.48
N TYR A 24 27.89 -1.46 74.13
CA TYR A 24 26.64 -1.90 73.49
C TYR A 24 25.70 -0.72 73.15
N LYS A 25 25.62 0.31 74.01
CA LYS A 25 24.82 1.51 73.73
C LYS A 25 25.41 2.31 72.57
N VAL A 26 26.73 2.49 72.52
CA VAL A 26 27.42 3.22 71.44
C VAL A 26 27.32 2.45 70.12
N LYS A 27 27.59 1.13 70.10
CA LYS A 27 27.38 0.30 68.90
C LYS A 27 25.93 0.27 68.43
N ARG A 28 24.96 0.18 69.33
CA ARG A 28 23.52 0.25 68.97
C ARG A 28 23.13 1.63 68.44
N HIS A 29 23.75 2.71 68.92
CA HIS A 29 23.51 4.05 68.44
C HIS A 29 24.14 4.29 67.05
N LEU A 30 25.36 3.80 66.83
CA LEU A 30 26.03 3.77 65.53
C LEU A 30 25.24 2.93 64.52
N LEU A 31 24.85 1.70 64.88
CA LEU A 31 24.02 0.81 64.04
C LEU A 31 22.68 1.45 63.69
N LYS A 32 22.01 2.11 64.65
CA LYS A 32 20.78 2.86 64.39
C LYS A 32 21.02 4.05 63.44
N LYS A 33 22.10 4.81 63.60
CA LYS A 33 22.45 5.91 62.69
C LYS A 33 22.77 5.42 61.28
N THR A 34 23.57 4.37 61.12
CA THR A 34 23.84 3.77 59.80
C THR A 34 22.58 3.16 59.18
N LEU A 35 21.70 2.54 59.97
CA LEU A 35 20.43 2.01 59.47
C LEU A 35 19.49 3.15 59.04
N ILE A 36 19.42 4.25 59.79
CA ILE A 36 18.63 5.44 59.42
C ILE A 36 19.18 6.07 58.14
N VAL A 37 20.51 6.18 58.00
CA VAL A 37 21.15 6.69 56.77
C VAL A 37 20.90 5.75 55.58
N ALA A 38 21.02 4.43 55.77
CA ALA A 38 20.75 3.45 54.72
C ALA A 38 19.27 3.47 54.27
N ILE A 39 18.34 3.58 55.24
CA ILE A 39 16.91 3.74 54.96
C ILE A 39 16.67 5.06 54.23
N ALA A 40 17.27 6.17 54.66
CA ALA A 40 17.14 7.46 53.99
C ALA A 40 17.67 7.43 52.55
N VAL A 41 18.85 6.84 52.31
CA VAL A 41 19.41 6.67 50.95
C VAL A 41 18.47 5.80 50.12
N PHE A 42 17.98 4.68 50.65
CA PHE A 42 17.03 3.81 49.95
C PHE A 42 15.74 4.55 49.59
N PHE A 43 15.15 5.31 50.52
CA PHE A 43 13.97 6.14 50.26
C PHE A 43 14.25 7.23 49.23
N THR A 44 15.39 7.93 49.29
CA THR A 44 15.74 8.92 48.27
C THR A 44 15.92 8.30 46.89
N THR A 45 16.55 7.12 46.80
CA THR A 45 16.69 6.40 45.52
C THR A 45 15.33 5.94 44.97
N ILE A 46 14.42 5.48 45.83
CA ILE A 46 13.06 5.12 45.42
C ILE A 46 12.29 6.36 44.98
N ILE A 47 12.35 7.46 45.72
CA ILE A 47 11.69 8.72 45.37
C ILE A 47 12.24 9.26 44.05
N LEU A 48 13.56 9.18 43.82
CA LEU A 48 14.18 9.60 42.57
C LEU A 48 13.77 8.69 41.40
N ALA A 49 13.72 7.36 41.61
CA ALA A 49 13.31 6.41 40.58
C ALA A 49 11.82 6.52 40.24
N VAL A 50 10.96 6.67 41.26
CA VAL A 50 9.52 6.92 41.10
C VAL A 50 9.30 8.28 40.46
N GLY A 51 10.03 9.32 40.88
CA GLY A 51 9.99 10.65 40.30
C GLY A 51 10.43 10.67 38.84
N LEU A 52 11.52 9.98 38.49
CA LEU A 52 11.98 9.81 37.10
C LEU A 52 10.99 9.01 36.27
N LYS A 53 10.39 7.96 36.84
CA LYS A 53 9.35 7.17 36.16
C LYS A 53 8.10 8.00 35.90
N LEU A 54 7.59 8.70 36.91
CA LEU A 54 6.46 9.64 36.79
C LEU A 54 6.76 10.76 35.80
N TYR A 55 7.95 11.35 35.85
CA TYR A 55 8.38 12.38 34.89
C TYR A 55 8.48 11.82 33.47
N SER A 56 8.99 10.60 33.30
CA SER A 56 9.03 9.92 32.00
C SER A 56 7.62 9.61 31.49
N ASP A 57 6.71 9.16 32.36
CA ASP A 57 5.32 8.85 31.98
C ASP A 57 4.54 10.13 31.64
N ILE A 58 4.75 11.22 32.39
CA ILE A 58 4.15 12.53 32.13
C ILE A 58 4.70 13.11 30.83
N SER A 59 6.03 13.12 30.63
CA SER A 59 6.65 13.65 29.41
C SER A 59 6.29 12.83 28.18
N ASN A 60 6.21 11.49 28.30
CA ASN A 60 5.67 10.62 27.26
C ASN A 60 4.22 10.96 26.96
N ARG A 61 3.34 11.16 27.96
CA ARG A 61 1.94 11.52 27.74
C ARG A 61 1.77 12.87 27.05
N GLU A 62 2.44 13.92 27.54
CA GLU A 62 2.36 15.26 26.95
C GLU A 62 2.87 15.29 25.51
N MET A 63 3.91 14.52 25.22
CA MET A 63 4.46 14.44 23.89
C MET A 63 3.66 13.53 22.95
N MET A 64 3.12 12.42 23.45
CA MET A 64 2.17 11.62 22.68
C MET A 64 0.95 12.48 22.32
N LYS A 65 0.46 13.35 23.21
CA LYS A 65 -0.56 14.35 22.84
C LYS A 65 -0.05 15.37 21.82
N ARG A 66 1.24 15.70 21.81
CA ARG A 66 1.84 16.65 20.85
C ARG A 66 1.92 16.08 19.44
N TYR A 67 2.28 14.82 19.28
CA TYR A 67 2.52 14.20 17.96
C TYR A 67 1.41 13.27 17.51
N PHE A 68 0.57 12.80 18.42
CA PHE A 68 -0.49 11.86 18.13
C PHE A 68 -1.81 12.35 18.69
N LEU A 69 -2.86 12.04 17.97
CA LEU A 69 -4.19 11.97 18.53
C LEU A 69 -4.45 10.53 18.95
N GLN A 70 -4.84 10.35 20.20
CA GLN A 70 -5.32 9.07 20.72
C GLN A 70 -6.83 9.00 20.59
N VAL A 71 -7.32 7.96 19.90
CA VAL A 71 -8.74 7.60 19.92
C VAL A 71 -9.00 6.84 21.22
N ASN A 72 -9.87 7.36 22.07
CA ASN A 72 -10.13 6.81 23.40
C ASN A 72 -11.14 5.65 23.42
N TYR A 73 -11.68 5.28 22.25
CA TYR A 73 -12.54 4.11 22.12
C TYR A 73 -11.70 2.83 22.10
N LYS A 74 -12.23 1.80 22.76
CA LYS A 74 -11.68 0.45 22.69
C LYS A 74 -12.46 -0.30 21.63
N PHE A 75 -11.79 -0.73 20.57
CA PHE A 75 -12.41 -1.51 19.52
C PHE A 75 -11.94 -2.97 19.58
N SER A 76 -12.79 -3.90 19.16
CA SER A 76 -12.40 -5.29 18.90
C SER A 76 -11.71 -5.42 17.55
N ASN A 77 -12.07 -4.57 16.59
CA ASN A 77 -11.49 -4.54 15.25
C ASN A 77 -11.43 -3.10 14.72
N VAL A 78 -10.45 -2.79 13.87
CA VAL A 78 -10.33 -1.49 13.19
C VAL A 78 -10.03 -1.72 11.72
N SER A 79 -10.75 -1.03 10.84
CA SER A 79 -10.59 -1.12 9.40
C SER A 79 -10.61 0.26 8.74
N TYR A 80 -10.08 0.31 7.52
CA TYR A 80 -10.00 1.51 6.69
C TYR A 80 -11.34 1.79 5.99
N VAL A 81 -11.76 3.05 5.95
CA VAL A 81 -12.93 3.51 5.18
C VAL A 81 -12.48 4.40 4.03
N SER A 82 -11.71 5.44 4.32
CA SER A 82 -11.10 6.38 3.37
C SER A 82 -9.87 7.04 4.01
N ASP A 83 -9.13 7.85 3.25
CA ASP A 83 -7.94 8.55 3.77
C ASP A 83 -8.25 9.44 4.98
N GLN A 84 -9.52 9.82 5.14
CA GLN A 84 -9.99 10.68 6.22
C GLN A 84 -10.74 9.92 7.31
N LEU A 85 -11.12 8.65 7.08
CA LEU A 85 -12.08 7.92 7.91
C LEU A 85 -11.64 6.48 8.19
N PHE A 86 -11.88 6.04 9.41
CA PHE A 86 -11.70 4.66 9.85
C PHE A 86 -12.99 4.15 10.48
N MET A 87 -13.14 2.83 10.54
CA MET A 87 -14.22 2.17 11.26
C MET A 87 -13.66 1.29 12.37
N GLY A 88 -14.32 1.29 13.52
CA GLY A 88 -14.00 0.47 14.67
C GLY A 88 -15.22 -0.32 15.11
N GLU A 89 -15.03 -1.61 15.39
CA GLU A 89 -16.08 -2.48 15.90
C GLU A 89 -16.11 -2.41 17.44
N TYR A 90 -17.30 -2.17 18.00
CA TYR A 90 -17.54 -2.18 19.44
C TYR A 90 -18.90 -2.82 19.72
N ASN A 91 -18.93 -3.84 20.58
CA ASN A 91 -20.13 -4.61 20.93
C ASN A 91 -20.92 -5.11 19.70
N GLY A 92 -20.22 -5.63 18.69
CA GLY A 92 -20.82 -6.18 17.47
C GLY A 92 -21.42 -5.12 16.51
N LYS A 93 -21.14 -3.84 16.73
CA LYS A 93 -21.58 -2.74 15.87
C LYS A 93 -20.39 -1.89 15.42
N TRP A 94 -20.50 -1.29 14.24
CA TRP A 94 -19.46 -0.50 13.61
C TRP A 94 -19.66 1.01 13.83
N PHE A 95 -18.60 1.67 14.26
CA PHE A 95 -18.53 3.11 14.46
C PHE A 95 -17.47 3.71 13.53
N ILE A 96 -17.82 4.79 12.85
CA ILE A 96 -16.95 5.51 11.93
C ILE A 96 -16.36 6.70 12.68
N PHE A 97 -15.06 6.91 12.55
CA PHE A 97 -14.35 8.03 13.17
C PHE A 97 -13.36 8.70 12.23
N LYS A 98 -13.20 10.02 12.42
CA LYS A 98 -12.29 10.84 11.61
C LYS A 98 -10.85 10.55 11.97
N ALA A 99 -9.99 10.40 10.96
CA ALA A 99 -8.56 10.27 11.14
C ALA A 99 -7.96 11.52 11.82
N LYS A 100 -8.40 12.72 11.40
CA LYS A 100 -7.84 13.99 11.89
C LYS A 100 -7.94 14.18 13.41
N ASN A 101 -9.04 13.76 14.02
CA ASN A 101 -9.36 14.11 15.41
C ASN A 101 -10.06 12.99 16.20
N GLY A 102 -10.26 11.80 15.62
CA GLY A 102 -10.84 10.64 16.31
C GLY A 102 -12.31 10.81 16.66
N GLN A 103 -12.94 11.87 16.16
CA GLN A 103 -14.34 12.18 16.40
C GLN A 103 -15.21 11.12 15.73
N LEU A 104 -16.11 10.51 16.48
CA LEU A 104 -17.15 9.64 15.92
C LEU A 104 -18.06 10.46 15.02
N ILE A 105 -18.40 9.87 13.88
CA ILE A 105 -19.33 10.43 12.91
C ILE A 105 -20.76 10.01 13.26
N ASN A 106 -20.96 8.74 13.61
CA ASN A 106 -22.24 8.19 14.01
C ASN A 106 -22.33 8.02 15.53
N LYS A 107 -23.48 8.40 16.10
CA LYS A 107 -23.78 8.21 17.53
C LYS A 107 -24.24 6.78 17.84
N LYS A 108 -24.99 6.18 16.92
CA LYS A 108 -25.44 4.78 16.98
C LYS A 108 -24.57 3.93 16.05
N GLY A 109 -24.16 2.76 16.51
CA GLY A 109 -23.35 1.84 15.71
C GLY A 109 -24.18 1.13 14.63
N PHE A 110 -23.58 0.94 13.45
CA PHE A 110 -24.20 0.24 12.33
C PHE A 110 -23.96 -1.27 12.41
N GLU A 111 -24.82 -2.06 11.76
CA GLU A 111 -24.60 -3.51 11.63
C GLU A 111 -23.41 -3.82 10.73
N ARG A 112 -23.28 -3.07 9.64
CA ARG A 112 -22.19 -3.17 8.68
C ARG A 112 -21.88 -1.80 8.11
N VAL A 113 -20.62 -1.61 7.73
CA VAL A 113 -20.11 -0.44 7.01
C VAL A 113 -19.20 -0.94 5.90
N LEU A 114 -19.34 -0.40 4.69
CA LEU A 114 -18.42 -0.67 3.58
C LEU A 114 -17.42 0.48 3.42
N PRO A 115 -16.27 0.26 2.75
CA PRO A 115 -15.36 1.34 2.39
C PRO A 115 -16.06 2.45 1.60
N GLU A 116 -15.57 3.67 1.74
CA GLU A 116 -16.10 4.82 1.02
C GLU A 116 -15.84 4.70 -0.48
N LYS A 117 -16.85 5.04 -1.27
CA LYS A 117 -16.78 5.11 -2.73
C LYS A 117 -17.46 6.38 -3.22
N GLU A 118 -16.65 7.25 -3.83
CA GLU A 118 -17.04 8.52 -4.45
C GLU A 118 -17.82 9.51 -3.57
N GLY A 119 -17.44 9.60 -2.31
CA GLY A 119 -18.00 10.46 -1.28
C GLY A 119 -19.12 9.82 -0.46
N LEU A 120 -19.49 8.56 -0.73
CA LEU A 120 -20.59 7.87 -0.05
C LEU A 120 -20.11 6.58 0.63
N ILE A 121 -20.74 6.28 1.77
CA ILE A 121 -20.45 5.10 2.60
C ILE A 121 -21.74 4.30 2.72
N ALA A 122 -21.71 3.05 2.26
CA ALA A 122 -22.84 2.15 2.43
C ALA A 122 -22.88 1.67 3.89
N ILE A 123 -24.04 1.80 4.52
CA ILE A 123 -24.29 1.39 5.91
C ILE A 123 -25.50 0.46 5.98
N MET A 124 -25.48 -0.45 6.94
CA MET A 124 -26.61 -1.33 7.24
C MET A 124 -27.21 -0.99 8.60
N GLU A 125 -28.51 -0.76 8.61
CA GLU A 125 -29.35 -0.53 9.79
C GLU A 125 -30.66 -1.29 9.61
N ASP A 126 -31.11 -1.98 10.66
CA ASP A 126 -32.32 -2.81 10.67
C ASP A 126 -32.40 -3.80 9.49
N GLY A 127 -31.26 -4.43 9.16
CA GLY A 127 -31.15 -5.39 8.05
C GLY A 127 -31.26 -4.80 6.65
N LYS A 128 -31.29 -3.46 6.50
CA LYS A 128 -31.37 -2.78 5.20
C LYS A 128 -30.19 -1.87 4.96
N TRP A 129 -29.83 -1.72 3.69
CA TRP A 129 -28.74 -0.86 3.24
C TRP A 129 -29.24 0.54 2.87
N GLY A 130 -28.46 1.54 3.29
CA GLY A 130 -28.58 2.94 2.92
C GLY A 130 -27.19 3.56 2.71
N PHE A 131 -27.14 4.86 2.52
CA PHE A 131 -25.91 5.60 2.25
C PHE A 131 -25.83 6.89 3.06
N ILE A 132 -24.66 7.11 3.65
CA ILE A 132 -24.30 8.37 4.31
C ILE A 132 -23.14 9.03 3.57
N ASP A 133 -22.99 10.34 3.71
CA ASP A 133 -21.81 11.07 3.26
C ASP A 133 -20.63 10.93 4.24
N THR A 134 -19.47 11.48 3.89
CA THR A 134 -18.26 11.49 4.74
C THR A 134 -18.39 12.34 6.01
N ARG A 135 -19.48 13.10 6.17
CA ARG A 135 -19.82 13.85 7.38
C ARG A 135 -20.80 13.07 8.28
N GLY A 136 -21.28 11.91 7.83
CA GLY A 136 -22.26 11.09 8.52
C GLY A 136 -23.71 11.48 8.27
N GLN A 137 -23.96 12.39 7.33
CA GLN A 137 -25.32 12.78 6.99
C GLN A 137 -25.94 11.72 6.09
N GLU A 138 -27.16 11.34 6.41
CA GLU A 138 -27.93 10.43 5.58
C GLU A 138 -28.22 11.07 4.22
N VAL A 139 -27.81 10.37 3.15
CA VAL A 139 -28.10 10.75 1.77
C VAL A 139 -29.22 9.89 1.22
N ILE A 140 -29.19 8.59 1.53
CA ILE A 140 -30.21 7.63 1.12
C ILE A 140 -30.56 6.76 2.32
N LYS A 141 -31.81 6.85 2.78
CA LYS A 141 -32.35 6.06 3.88
C LYS A 141 -32.14 4.55 3.66
N PRO A 142 -31.79 3.78 4.71
CA PRO A 142 -31.79 2.33 4.67
C PRO A 142 -33.12 1.77 4.16
N GLN A 143 -33.10 1.22 2.94
CA GLN A 143 -34.30 0.71 2.28
C GLN A 143 -34.04 -0.47 1.34
N PHE A 144 -32.79 -0.70 0.96
CA PHE A 144 -32.43 -1.77 0.02
C PHE A 144 -32.06 -3.05 0.76
N ALA A 145 -32.46 -4.20 0.21
CA ALA A 145 -32.06 -5.50 0.73
C ALA A 145 -30.57 -5.79 0.44
N ASN A 146 -30.03 -5.25 -0.65
CA ASN A 146 -28.60 -5.32 -0.97
C ASN A 146 -28.15 -4.13 -1.83
N VAL A 147 -26.86 -3.82 -1.80
CA VAL A 147 -26.26 -2.73 -2.60
C VAL A 147 -24.90 -3.12 -3.14
N GLY A 148 -24.54 -2.59 -4.30
CA GLY A 148 -23.18 -2.55 -4.80
C GLY A 148 -22.45 -1.29 -4.34
N ASN A 149 -21.23 -1.09 -4.86
CA ASN A 149 -20.49 0.15 -4.68
C ASN A 149 -20.94 1.21 -5.70
N PHE A 150 -20.75 2.49 -5.35
CA PHE A 150 -20.83 3.57 -6.34
C PHE A 150 -19.64 3.50 -7.32
N ILE A 151 -19.94 3.57 -8.61
CA ILE A 151 -18.98 3.63 -9.72
C ILE A 151 -19.52 4.59 -10.78
N ASP A 152 -18.75 5.63 -11.11
CA ASP A 152 -19.10 6.80 -11.92
C ASP A 152 -20.50 7.35 -11.59
N GLY A 153 -20.76 7.64 -10.32
CA GLY A 153 -22.01 8.24 -9.89
C GLY A 153 -23.22 7.28 -9.80
N ARG A 154 -23.02 5.97 -10.00
CA ARG A 154 -24.10 4.98 -10.13
C ARG A 154 -23.91 3.81 -9.19
N CYS A 155 -25.00 3.27 -8.66
CA CYS A 155 -24.96 2.12 -7.76
C CYS A 155 -26.07 1.13 -8.11
N ALA A 156 -25.73 -0.16 -8.21
CA ALA A 156 -26.70 -1.23 -8.33
C ALA A 156 -27.33 -1.51 -6.96
N VAL A 157 -28.66 -1.58 -6.90
CA VAL A 157 -29.39 -1.82 -5.65
C VAL A 157 -30.44 -2.90 -5.82
N TYR A 158 -30.57 -3.77 -4.82
CA TYR A 158 -31.55 -4.85 -4.79
C TYR A 158 -32.65 -4.54 -3.79
N THR A 159 -33.90 -4.62 -4.25
CA THR A 159 -35.09 -4.31 -3.44
C THR A 159 -35.74 -5.53 -2.78
N GLY A 160 -35.23 -6.73 -3.04
CA GLY A 160 -35.91 -8.00 -2.71
C GLY A 160 -36.75 -8.56 -3.86
N LYS A 161 -37.09 -7.75 -4.87
CA LYS A 161 -37.83 -8.18 -6.07
C LYS A 161 -36.99 -8.22 -7.35
N GLY A 162 -35.85 -7.53 -7.33
CA GLY A 162 -34.97 -7.37 -8.49
C GLY A 162 -33.93 -6.28 -8.23
N TRP A 163 -32.91 -6.27 -9.08
CA TRP A 163 -31.87 -5.26 -9.16
C TRP A 163 -32.31 -4.09 -10.04
N GLY A 164 -31.97 -2.89 -9.59
CA GLY A 164 -32.06 -1.64 -10.34
C GLY A 164 -30.77 -0.84 -10.18
N VAL A 165 -30.72 0.35 -10.76
CA VAL A 165 -29.59 1.29 -10.66
C VAL A 165 -30.10 2.63 -10.18
N ILE A 166 -29.43 3.21 -9.19
CA ILE A 166 -29.69 4.55 -8.67
C ILE A 166 -28.50 5.48 -8.95
N ASP A 167 -28.77 6.78 -8.98
CA ASP A 167 -27.75 7.82 -8.85
C ASP A 167 -27.42 8.12 -7.37
N LYS A 168 -26.48 9.05 -7.13
CA LYS A 168 -26.06 9.47 -5.78
C LYS A 168 -27.15 10.12 -4.93
N THR A 169 -28.27 10.54 -5.53
CA THR A 169 -29.44 11.08 -4.82
C THR A 169 -30.43 9.99 -4.42
N GLY A 170 -30.22 8.75 -4.88
CA GLY A 170 -31.15 7.64 -4.68
C GLY A 170 -32.23 7.54 -5.76
N LYS A 171 -32.19 8.38 -6.80
CA LYS A 171 -33.15 8.33 -7.90
C LYS A 171 -32.82 7.16 -8.83
N TYR A 172 -33.82 6.36 -9.16
CA TYR A 172 -33.66 5.26 -10.11
C TYR A 172 -33.33 5.76 -11.51
N LEU A 173 -32.18 5.33 -12.02
CA LEU A 173 -31.79 5.38 -13.42
C LEU A 173 -32.31 4.16 -14.19
N ILE A 174 -32.33 3.00 -13.51
CA ILE A 174 -32.94 1.75 -13.98
C ILE A 174 -33.84 1.24 -12.84
N ARG A 175 -35.13 1.06 -13.11
CA ARG A 175 -36.06 0.54 -12.10
C ARG A 175 -35.75 -0.93 -11.77
N PRO A 176 -35.98 -1.37 -10.53
CA PRO A 176 -35.77 -2.77 -10.15
C PRO A 176 -36.73 -3.71 -10.87
N ASP A 177 -36.20 -4.56 -11.75
CA ASP A 177 -36.96 -5.61 -12.48
C ASP A 177 -36.04 -6.72 -13.05
N TYR A 178 -34.75 -6.69 -12.69
CA TYR A 178 -33.73 -7.55 -13.28
C TYR A 178 -33.14 -8.50 -12.24
N ASP A 179 -32.76 -9.69 -12.67
CA ASP A 179 -32.16 -10.68 -11.78
C ASP A 179 -30.70 -10.33 -11.47
N GLU A 180 -30.01 -9.68 -12.40
CA GLU A 180 -28.64 -9.15 -12.24
C GLU A 180 -28.46 -7.88 -13.11
N ILE A 181 -27.55 -7.00 -12.70
CA ILE A 181 -27.14 -5.81 -13.45
C ILE A 181 -25.61 -5.68 -13.40
N ASN A 182 -24.99 -5.38 -14.54
CA ASN A 182 -23.58 -5.09 -14.65
C ASN A 182 -23.35 -3.66 -15.18
N ILE A 183 -22.85 -2.78 -14.30
CA ILE A 183 -22.52 -1.38 -14.60
C ILE A 183 -21.10 -1.34 -15.17
N ASN A 184 -20.97 -1.53 -16.48
CA ASN A 184 -19.69 -1.69 -17.19
C ASN A 184 -19.35 -0.57 -18.20
N SER A 185 -20.25 0.40 -18.40
CA SER A 185 -20.05 1.54 -19.31
C SER A 185 -20.86 2.74 -18.83
N GLU A 186 -20.44 3.97 -19.16
CA GLU A 186 -21.15 5.22 -18.85
C GLU A 186 -22.60 5.26 -19.38
N ARG A 187 -22.83 4.66 -20.55
CA ARG A 187 -24.13 4.75 -21.25
C ARG A 187 -24.89 3.45 -21.29
N TYR A 188 -24.23 2.36 -21.69
CA TYR A 188 -24.88 1.09 -21.95
C TYR A 188 -24.69 0.17 -20.74
N ILE A 189 -25.79 -0.32 -20.17
CA ILE A 189 -25.76 -1.17 -18.98
C ILE A 189 -26.27 -2.54 -19.34
N CYS A 190 -25.51 -3.57 -19.00
CA CYS A 190 -25.94 -4.95 -19.17
C CYS A 190 -26.94 -5.31 -18.08
N VAL A 191 -28.11 -5.81 -18.50
CA VAL A 191 -29.20 -6.20 -17.61
C VAL A 191 -29.59 -7.66 -17.89
N LYS A 192 -29.83 -8.44 -16.84
CA LYS A 192 -30.15 -9.87 -16.96
C LYS A 192 -31.58 -10.14 -16.50
N LYS A 193 -32.29 -10.97 -17.26
CA LYS A 193 -33.58 -11.53 -16.85
C LYS A 193 -33.65 -12.99 -17.27
N GLY A 194 -33.97 -13.87 -16.34
CA GLY A 194 -33.70 -15.30 -16.44
C GLY A 194 -32.21 -15.57 -16.68
N ASN A 195 -31.91 -16.45 -17.62
CA ASN A 195 -30.53 -16.85 -17.95
C ASN A 195 -29.89 -16.08 -19.11
N LYS A 196 -30.44 -14.90 -19.46
CA LYS A 196 -30.02 -14.14 -20.63
C LYS A 196 -29.74 -12.69 -20.30
N TRP A 197 -28.81 -12.09 -21.06
CA TRP A 197 -28.39 -10.71 -20.97
C TRP A 197 -28.93 -9.86 -22.12
N GLY A 198 -29.24 -8.61 -21.78
CA GLY A 198 -29.66 -7.54 -22.69
C GLY A 198 -28.91 -6.24 -22.39
N ILE A 199 -29.26 -5.17 -23.10
CA ILE A 199 -28.61 -3.86 -22.99
C ILE A 199 -29.66 -2.78 -22.77
N PHE A 200 -29.48 -2.00 -21.69
CA PHE A 200 -30.22 -0.79 -21.40
C PHE A 200 -29.40 0.45 -21.77
N ASP A 201 -30.00 1.40 -22.49
CA ASP A 201 -29.40 2.69 -22.80
C ASP A 201 -29.83 3.73 -21.76
N LEU A 202 -28.89 4.15 -20.90
CA LEU A 202 -29.14 5.15 -19.86
C LEU A 202 -29.52 6.53 -20.42
N LYS A 203 -28.97 6.90 -21.59
CA LYS A 203 -29.25 8.21 -22.21
C LYS A 203 -30.73 8.32 -22.58
N ASN A 204 -31.25 7.26 -23.21
CA ASN A 204 -32.63 7.20 -23.70
C ASN A 204 -33.59 6.51 -22.73
N LYS A 205 -33.10 6.05 -21.57
CA LYS A 205 -33.84 5.39 -20.50
C LYS A 205 -34.72 4.23 -20.97
N LYS A 206 -34.19 3.40 -21.87
CA LYS A 206 -34.91 2.26 -22.43
C LYS A 206 -34.01 1.07 -22.71
N ILE A 207 -34.61 -0.11 -22.78
CA ILE A 207 -33.95 -1.29 -23.29
C ILE A 207 -33.78 -1.17 -24.81
N ILE A 208 -32.56 -1.39 -25.31
CA ILE A 208 -32.24 -1.38 -26.75
C ILE A 208 -31.91 -2.78 -27.27
N LEU A 209 -31.68 -3.73 -26.37
CA LEU A 209 -31.57 -5.15 -26.64
C LEU A 209 -32.21 -5.93 -25.50
N ASN A 210 -33.31 -6.63 -25.77
CA ASN A 210 -33.96 -7.48 -24.78
C ASN A 210 -33.04 -8.62 -24.33
N PRO A 211 -33.20 -9.16 -23.11
CA PRO A 211 -32.40 -10.28 -22.63
C PRO A 211 -32.51 -11.51 -23.53
N THR A 212 -31.48 -11.74 -24.35
CA THR A 212 -31.52 -12.68 -25.49
C THR A 212 -30.27 -13.54 -25.61
N TYR A 213 -29.11 -12.99 -25.24
CA TYR A 213 -27.80 -13.63 -25.33
C TYR A 213 -27.37 -14.29 -24.02
N GLN A 214 -26.48 -15.28 -24.10
CA GLN A 214 -25.96 -15.96 -22.91
C GLN A 214 -25.00 -15.08 -22.12
N ASP A 215 -24.32 -14.17 -22.80
CA ASP A 215 -23.41 -13.19 -22.21
C ASP A 215 -23.27 -11.97 -23.13
N ILE A 216 -23.00 -10.81 -22.54
CA ILE A 216 -22.74 -9.56 -23.25
C ILE A 216 -21.61 -8.79 -22.56
N VAL A 217 -20.62 -8.38 -23.34
CA VAL A 217 -19.52 -7.51 -22.89
C VAL A 217 -19.57 -6.21 -23.67
N ILE A 218 -19.81 -5.10 -22.98
CA ILE A 218 -19.67 -3.75 -23.57
C ILE A 218 -18.18 -3.44 -23.69
N LEU A 219 -17.74 -3.03 -24.88
CA LEU A 219 -16.34 -2.69 -25.14
C LEU A 219 -16.06 -1.24 -24.70
N LYS A 220 -14.80 -0.96 -24.34
CA LYS A 220 -14.34 0.41 -24.09
C LYS A 220 -14.42 1.28 -25.34
N TYR A 221 -14.26 0.67 -26.52
CA TYR A 221 -14.45 1.36 -27.78
C TYR A 221 -15.90 1.83 -27.92
N PRO A 222 -16.15 3.08 -28.37
CA PRO A 222 -17.50 3.61 -28.45
C PRO A 222 -18.43 2.71 -29.27
N GLN A 223 -19.65 2.52 -28.75
CA GLN A 223 -20.76 1.91 -29.49
C GLN A 223 -20.50 0.47 -29.98
N ALA A 224 -19.67 -0.30 -29.28
CA ALA A 224 -19.40 -1.69 -29.63
C ALA A 224 -19.63 -2.63 -28.43
N ALA A 225 -20.16 -3.82 -28.68
CA ALA A 225 -20.29 -4.89 -27.70
C ALA A 225 -20.03 -6.26 -28.33
N ILE A 226 -19.69 -7.24 -27.50
CA ILE A 226 -19.58 -8.65 -27.90
C ILE A 226 -20.72 -9.39 -27.22
N ALA A 227 -21.40 -10.25 -27.97
CA ALA A 227 -22.43 -11.11 -27.41
C ALA A 227 -22.13 -12.59 -27.68
N LYS A 228 -22.40 -13.42 -26.68
CA LYS A 228 -22.24 -14.87 -26.74
C LYS A 228 -23.56 -15.56 -27.05
N GLU A 229 -23.51 -16.45 -28.04
CA GLU A 229 -24.63 -17.31 -28.42
C GLU A 229 -24.09 -18.72 -28.75
N LYS A 230 -24.40 -19.68 -27.86
CA LYS A 230 -23.85 -21.05 -27.89
C LYS A 230 -22.32 -21.00 -27.81
N ASP A 231 -21.64 -21.62 -28.77
CA ASP A 231 -20.18 -21.72 -28.82
C ASP A 231 -19.51 -20.56 -29.57
N ASN A 232 -20.27 -19.51 -29.91
CA ASN A 232 -19.78 -18.43 -30.75
C ASN A 232 -20.07 -17.05 -30.16
N TYR A 233 -19.27 -16.10 -30.61
CA TYR A 233 -19.36 -14.70 -30.30
C TYR A 233 -19.64 -13.89 -31.56
N TYR A 234 -20.33 -12.77 -31.34
CA TYR A 234 -20.74 -11.85 -32.39
C TYR A 234 -20.43 -10.42 -31.97
N LEU A 235 -19.98 -9.62 -32.94
CA LEU A 235 -19.82 -8.19 -32.74
C LEU A 235 -21.16 -7.49 -32.91
N LEU A 236 -21.48 -6.62 -31.96
CA LEU A 236 -22.68 -5.80 -31.94
C LEU A 236 -22.30 -4.33 -32.07
N LYS A 237 -22.96 -3.64 -33.00
CA LYS A 237 -22.90 -2.19 -33.14
C LYS A 237 -24.08 -1.56 -32.39
N LEU A 238 -23.79 -0.72 -31.41
CA LEU A 238 -24.78 -0.08 -30.55
C LEU A 238 -25.19 1.27 -31.14
N LYS A 239 -26.47 1.43 -31.47
CA LYS A 239 -27.05 2.68 -31.96
C LYS A 239 -27.92 3.28 -30.86
N ASP A 240 -28.37 4.52 -31.04
CA ASP A 240 -29.16 5.24 -30.03
C ASP A 240 -30.46 4.52 -29.63
N SER A 241 -31.00 3.64 -30.46
CA SER A 241 -32.28 2.97 -30.17
C SER A 241 -32.34 1.51 -30.58
N SER A 242 -31.23 0.95 -31.06
CA SER A 242 -31.18 -0.41 -31.56
C SER A 242 -29.77 -0.97 -31.49
N VAL A 243 -29.68 -2.28 -31.66
CA VAL A 243 -28.43 -2.99 -31.78
C VAL A 243 -28.40 -3.68 -33.14
N GLU A 244 -27.31 -3.51 -33.87
CA GLU A 244 -27.06 -4.19 -35.14
C GLU A 244 -26.02 -5.30 -34.90
N LYS A 245 -26.39 -6.54 -35.23
CA LYS A 245 -25.48 -7.69 -35.20
C LYS A 245 -24.65 -7.69 -36.48
N MET A 246 -23.33 -7.56 -36.35
CA MET A 246 -22.42 -7.59 -37.49
C MET A 246 -22.28 -9.03 -38.01
N ASP A 247 -22.06 -9.18 -39.32
CA ASP A 247 -21.76 -10.47 -39.96
C ASP A 247 -20.29 -10.87 -39.74
N VAL A 248 -19.88 -10.93 -38.47
CA VAL A 248 -18.57 -11.39 -38.03
C VAL A 248 -18.76 -12.33 -36.86
N LYS A 249 -18.45 -13.60 -37.08
CA LYS A 249 -18.58 -14.70 -36.13
C LYS A 249 -17.19 -15.21 -35.74
N PHE A 250 -16.94 -15.35 -34.45
CA PHE A 250 -15.67 -15.82 -33.90
C PHE A 250 -15.89 -16.74 -32.69
N THR A 251 -14.91 -17.59 -32.38
CA THR A 251 -14.99 -18.59 -31.30
C THR A 251 -14.26 -18.16 -30.03
N ASP A 252 -13.41 -17.14 -30.11
CA ASP A 252 -12.64 -16.61 -28.99
C ASP A 252 -12.22 -15.17 -29.26
N TYR A 253 -11.90 -14.40 -28.22
CA TYR A 253 -11.43 -13.02 -28.33
C TYR A 253 -10.58 -12.62 -27.13
N LYS A 254 -9.72 -11.61 -27.31
CA LYS A 254 -8.92 -11.03 -26.22
C LYS A 254 -9.35 -9.59 -25.97
N LEU A 255 -9.82 -9.32 -24.75
CA LEU A 255 -10.10 -7.97 -24.27
C LEU A 255 -8.81 -7.18 -24.07
N ASN A 256 -8.92 -5.84 -23.98
CA ASN A 256 -7.85 -4.88 -23.63
C ASN A 256 -6.97 -4.38 -24.78
N VAL A 257 -7.61 -3.89 -25.83
CA VAL A 257 -7.00 -3.49 -27.09
C VAL A 257 -7.94 -2.47 -27.74
N ASP A 258 -7.63 -1.18 -27.60
CA ASP A 258 -8.60 -0.09 -27.75
C ASP A 258 -9.49 -0.18 -29.00
N ARG A 259 -8.91 0.03 -30.18
CA ARG A 259 -9.62 -0.02 -31.46
C ARG A 259 -9.59 -1.41 -32.10
N TRP A 260 -8.58 -2.21 -31.78
CA TRP A 260 -8.22 -3.41 -32.54
C TRP A 260 -8.52 -4.65 -31.73
N LEU A 261 -9.60 -5.37 -32.02
CA LEU A 261 -10.01 -6.55 -31.26
C LEU A 261 -9.43 -7.84 -31.86
N PRO A 262 -8.50 -8.56 -31.19
CA PRO A 262 -8.12 -9.90 -31.56
C PRO A 262 -9.31 -10.85 -31.41
N VAL A 263 -9.66 -11.52 -32.50
CA VAL A 263 -10.74 -12.51 -32.57
C VAL A 263 -10.24 -13.78 -33.23
N LYS A 264 -10.71 -14.93 -32.78
CA LYS A 264 -10.33 -16.24 -33.32
C LYS A 264 -11.38 -16.72 -34.31
N ILE A 265 -10.97 -16.90 -35.58
CA ILE A 265 -11.81 -17.34 -36.69
C ILE A 265 -11.13 -18.53 -37.35
N LYS A 266 -11.82 -19.67 -37.44
CA LYS A 266 -11.26 -20.93 -38.03
C LYS A 266 -9.87 -21.28 -37.48
N ASP A 267 -9.75 -21.25 -36.15
CA ASP A 267 -8.53 -21.54 -35.38
C ASP A 267 -7.33 -20.60 -35.57
N LYS A 268 -7.50 -19.48 -36.29
CA LYS A 268 -6.48 -18.43 -36.40
C LYS A 268 -6.93 -17.15 -35.75
N TRP A 269 -5.98 -16.40 -35.21
CA TRP A 269 -6.24 -15.07 -34.66
C TRP A 269 -6.25 -14.02 -35.77
N HIS A 270 -7.22 -13.12 -35.73
CA HIS A 270 -7.37 -12.01 -36.65
C HIS A 270 -7.56 -10.72 -35.87
N LEU A 271 -7.32 -9.59 -36.52
CA LEU A 271 -7.63 -8.29 -35.95
C LEU A 271 -8.96 -7.80 -36.51
N LEU A 272 -9.84 -7.33 -35.64
CA LEU A 272 -11.07 -6.67 -36.01
C LEU A 272 -10.91 -5.17 -35.70
N ASP A 273 -11.10 -4.33 -36.71
CA ASP A 273 -11.11 -2.89 -36.54
C ASP A 273 -12.49 -2.43 -36.06
N LEU A 274 -12.60 -2.03 -34.79
CA LEU A 274 -13.86 -1.57 -34.21
C LEU A 274 -14.35 -0.24 -34.81
N LYS A 275 -13.50 0.51 -35.52
CA LYS A 275 -13.92 1.71 -36.26
C LYS A 275 -14.72 1.33 -37.50
N THR A 276 -14.25 0.34 -38.25
CA THR A 276 -14.88 -0.10 -39.50
C THR A 276 -15.81 -1.29 -39.32
N MET A 277 -15.79 -1.92 -38.13
CA MET A 277 -16.50 -3.14 -37.76
C MET A 277 -16.19 -4.32 -38.69
N LYS A 278 -14.94 -4.39 -39.19
CA LYS A 278 -14.49 -5.40 -40.16
C LYS A 278 -13.23 -6.09 -39.68
N VAL A 279 -13.09 -7.36 -40.06
CA VAL A 279 -11.83 -8.09 -39.91
C VAL A 279 -10.81 -7.49 -40.87
N THR A 280 -9.69 -7.04 -40.33
CA THR A 280 -8.51 -6.59 -41.05
C THR A 280 -7.40 -7.65 -40.95
N TYR A 281 -6.44 -7.62 -41.88
CA TYR A 281 -5.32 -8.58 -41.92
C TYR A 281 -5.77 -10.05 -42.01
N SER A 282 -6.35 -10.41 -43.16
CA SER A 282 -7.01 -11.70 -43.43
C SER A 282 -6.12 -12.93 -43.42
N LYS A 283 -4.79 -12.79 -43.37
CA LYS A 283 -3.85 -13.94 -43.40
C LYS A 283 -3.94 -14.83 -42.14
N GLY A 284 -4.43 -14.27 -41.03
CA GLY A 284 -4.54 -14.96 -39.74
C GLY A 284 -3.18 -15.21 -39.08
N TYR A 285 -3.15 -15.13 -37.76
CA TYR A 285 -1.97 -15.22 -36.90
C TYR A 285 -2.08 -16.45 -35.99
N GLU A 286 -0.92 -16.98 -35.59
CA GLU A 286 -0.86 -18.07 -34.60
C GLU A 286 -1.26 -17.57 -33.22
N ASP A 287 -0.88 -16.33 -32.89
CA ASP A 287 -1.29 -15.66 -31.66
C ASP A 287 -1.18 -14.14 -31.78
N ILE A 288 -1.93 -13.44 -30.95
CA ILE A 288 -1.91 -11.97 -30.81
C ILE A 288 -1.90 -11.62 -29.32
N TRP A 289 -0.91 -10.83 -28.88
CA TRP A 289 -0.86 -10.26 -27.53
C TRP A 289 -1.08 -8.76 -27.59
N GLY A 290 -1.95 -8.25 -26.72
CA GLY A 290 -2.20 -6.82 -26.57
C GLY A 290 -1.47 -6.26 -25.36
N TYR A 291 -1.05 -5.01 -25.48
CA TYR A 291 -0.36 -4.27 -24.43
C TYR A 291 -1.11 -2.99 -24.08
N GLU A 292 -0.92 -2.51 -22.86
CA GLU A 292 -1.36 -1.18 -22.45
C GLU A 292 -0.84 -0.16 -23.48
N GLU A 293 -1.66 0.83 -23.87
CA GLU A 293 -1.43 1.80 -24.97
C GLU A 293 -1.78 1.32 -26.40
N GLY A 294 -2.37 0.13 -26.58
CA GLY A 294 -2.97 -0.29 -27.86
C GLY A 294 -2.00 -0.91 -28.87
N TYR A 295 -0.77 -1.25 -28.45
CA TYR A 295 0.19 -1.99 -29.26
C TYR A 295 -0.11 -3.49 -29.22
N LEU A 296 0.07 -4.15 -30.36
CA LEU A 296 -0.13 -5.60 -30.47
C LEU A 296 1.13 -6.29 -30.97
N GLN A 297 1.46 -7.41 -30.36
CA GLN A 297 2.44 -8.34 -30.89
C GLN A 297 1.72 -9.47 -31.62
N LEU A 298 2.09 -9.69 -32.87
CA LEU A 298 1.49 -10.69 -33.76
C LEU A 298 2.51 -11.80 -34.01
N LYS A 299 2.13 -13.07 -33.86
CA LYS A 299 2.98 -14.22 -34.15
C LYS A 299 2.56 -14.91 -35.44
N GLN A 300 3.52 -15.10 -36.34
CA GLN A 300 3.32 -15.86 -37.58
C GLN A 300 4.63 -16.53 -38.01
N ALA A 301 4.61 -17.85 -38.20
CA ALA A 301 5.75 -18.63 -38.70
C ALA A 301 7.04 -18.39 -37.90
N ARG A 302 6.94 -18.39 -36.55
CA ARG A 302 8.03 -18.08 -35.59
C ARG A 302 8.58 -16.65 -35.64
N LYS A 303 8.00 -15.77 -36.46
CA LYS A 303 8.32 -14.35 -36.49
C LYS A 303 7.32 -13.55 -35.68
N PHE A 304 7.78 -12.44 -35.13
CA PHE A 304 6.94 -11.50 -34.42
C PHE A 304 6.92 -10.15 -35.12
N TYR A 305 5.74 -9.55 -35.11
CA TYR A 305 5.50 -8.22 -35.65
C TYR A 305 4.89 -7.35 -34.56
N ILE A 306 5.21 -6.05 -34.58
CA ILE A 306 4.63 -5.07 -33.68
C ILE A 306 3.68 -4.20 -34.49
N PHE A 307 2.42 -4.22 -34.09
CA PHE A 307 1.35 -3.39 -34.61
C PHE A 307 1.15 -2.21 -33.67
N THR A 308 1.24 -1.00 -34.20
CA THR A 308 1.12 0.23 -33.42
C THR A 308 -0.35 0.54 -33.14
N ALA A 309 -0.61 1.31 -32.08
CA ALA A 309 -1.96 1.76 -31.73
C ALA A 309 -2.70 2.43 -32.90
N ASN A 310 -1.96 3.15 -33.76
CA ASN A 310 -2.48 3.85 -34.94
C ASN A 310 -2.86 2.93 -36.11
N GLY A 311 -2.56 1.64 -36.02
CA GLY A 311 -2.88 0.66 -37.05
C GLY A 311 -1.76 0.34 -38.02
N ASN A 312 -0.53 0.79 -37.74
CA ASN A 312 0.61 0.58 -38.63
C ASN A 312 1.46 -0.58 -38.12
N LEU A 313 1.89 -1.46 -39.01
CA LEU A 313 2.90 -2.48 -38.72
C LEU A 313 4.28 -1.81 -38.70
N LEU A 314 5.09 -2.04 -37.68
CA LEU A 314 6.50 -1.64 -37.74
C LEU A 314 7.21 -2.45 -38.84
N GLU A 315 8.00 -1.77 -39.68
CA GLU A 315 8.67 -2.35 -40.87
C GLU A 315 9.80 -3.36 -40.56
N ARG A 316 9.95 -3.78 -39.29
CA ARG A 316 10.98 -4.74 -38.87
C ARG A 316 10.33 -6.01 -38.32
N GLU A 317 10.74 -7.15 -38.87
CA GLU A 317 10.45 -8.45 -38.28
C GLU A 317 11.39 -8.71 -37.10
N PHE A 318 10.85 -9.26 -36.01
CA PHE A 318 11.64 -9.59 -34.83
C PHE A 318 11.76 -11.11 -34.68
N ASN A 319 12.98 -11.57 -34.42
CA ASN A 319 13.24 -12.92 -33.98
C ASN A 319 13.40 -12.85 -32.44
N ILE A 320 12.30 -13.07 -31.72
CA ILE A 320 12.17 -12.73 -30.29
C ILE A 320 12.42 -13.96 -29.42
N ASN A 321 13.28 -13.78 -28.42
CA ASN A 321 13.44 -14.70 -27.29
C ASN A 321 12.41 -14.38 -26.18
N SER A 322 12.32 -13.10 -25.78
CA SER A 322 11.31 -12.62 -24.84
C SER A 322 10.99 -11.13 -25.05
N LEU A 323 9.84 -10.68 -24.56
CA LEU A 323 9.42 -9.29 -24.59
C LEU A 323 9.30 -8.76 -23.15
N LEU A 324 9.91 -7.61 -22.88
CA LEU A 324 9.82 -6.94 -21.60
C LEU A 324 9.12 -5.60 -21.79
N ILE A 325 8.07 -5.38 -21.00
CA ILE A 325 7.35 -4.11 -20.92
C ILE A 325 7.55 -3.57 -19.52
N PRO A 326 8.56 -2.74 -19.30
CA PRO A 326 8.60 -1.91 -18.11
C PRO A 326 7.51 -0.86 -18.25
N ALA A 327 6.82 -0.59 -17.16
CA ALA A 327 5.91 0.53 -17.03
C ALA A 327 6.50 1.80 -17.68
N GLY A 328 5.80 2.38 -18.66
CA GLY A 328 6.20 3.63 -19.33
C GLY A 328 6.09 3.60 -20.85
N LYS A 329 6.78 4.54 -21.50
CA LYS A 329 6.71 4.84 -22.94
C LYS A 329 7.61 3.98 -23.85
N TYR A 330 8.29 2.97 -23.31
CA TYR A 330 9.31 2.21 -24.03
C TYR A 330 9.03 0.70 -24.02
N LEU A 331 9.25 0.06 -25.17
CA LEU A 331 9.17 -1.38 -25.34
C LEU A 331 10.58 -1.96 -25.57
N PHE A 332 10.89 -3.06 -24.87
CA PHE A 332 12.18 -3.74 -24.95
C PHE A 332 12.00 -5.14 -25.55
N VAL A 333 12.64 -5.36 -26.70
CA VAL A 333 12.57 -6.63 -27.44
C VAL A 333 13.90 -7.36 -27.31
N ASN A 334 13.91 -8.51 -26.63
CA ASN A 334 15.09 -9.36 -26.54
C ASN A 334 15.18 -10.22 -27.81
N ASN A 335 16.15 -9.92 -28.66
CA ASN A 335 16.36 -10.64 -29.91
C ASN A 335 17.26 -11.87 -29.69
N TYR A 336 17.12 -12.90 -30.53
CA TYR A 336 18.00 -14.09 -30.48
C TYR A 336 19.48 -13.79 -30.73
N ASN A 337 19.80 -12.63 -31.33
CA ASN A 337 21.20 -12.21 -31.49
C ASN A 337 21.84 -11.68 -30.20
N GLY A 338 21.14 -11.78 -29.06
CA GLY A 338 21.61 -11.31 -27.75
C GLY A 338 21.47 -9.79 -27.53
N LYS A 339 20.91 -9.05 -28.49
CA LYS A 339 20.67 -7.61 -28.36
C LYS A 339 19.25 -7.31 -27.92
N ILE A 340 19.09 -6.22 -27.17
CA ILE A 340 17.81 -5.70 -26.74
C ILE A 340 17.47 -4.47 -27.58
N THR A 341 16.40 -4.54 -28.37
CA THR A 341 15.91 -3.40 -29.16
C THR A 341 15.00 -2.54 -28.29
N VAL A 342 15.28 -1.24 -28.23
CA VAL A 342 14.46 -0.25 -27.53
C VAL A 342 13.59 0.49 -28.54
N ILE A 343 12.28 0.51 -28.30
CA ILE A 343 11.28 1.13 -29.15
C ILE A 343 10.57 2.24 -28.36
N ASP A 344 10.48 3.44 -28.94
CA ASP A 344 9.69 4.55 -28.42
C ASP A 344 8.24 4.35 -28.86
N LEU A 345 7.37 3.97 -27.91
CA LEU A 345 5.97 3.72 -28.17
C LEU A 345 5.30 5.01 -28.68
N MET A 346 5.46 6.13 -27.97
CA MET A 346 4.84 7.41 -28.32
C MET A 346 5.19 7.89 -29.72
N LYS A 347 6.44 7.66 -30.16
CA LYS A 347 6.89 8.02 -31.51
C LYS A 347 6.74 6.90 -32.54
N SER A 348 6.25 5.73 -32.12
CA SER A 348 6.07 4.54 -32.96
C SER A 348 7.31 4.19 -33.77
N ARG A 349 8.50 4.26 -33.16
CA ARG A 349 9.78 4.05 -33.86
C ARG A 349 10.81 3.33 -33.00
N ILE A 350 11.68 2.59 -33.67
CA ILE A 350 12.86 1.99 -33.04
C ILE A 350 13.84 3.12 -32.67
N ILE A 351 14.36 3.09 -31.44
CA ILE A 351 15.43 4.00 -30.99
C ILE A 351 16.77 3.42 -31.42
N ARG A 352 17.12 2.23 -30.92
CA ARG A 352 18.35 1.49 -31.26
C ARG A 352 18.35 0.09 -30.64
N ASP A 353 19.32 -0.71 -31.06
CA ASP A 353 19.69 -1.97 -30.42
C ASP A 353 20.82 -1.72 -29.39
N PHE A 354 20.71 -2.37 -28.23
CA PHE A 354 21.74 -2.41 -27.20
C PHE A 354 22.26 -3.83 -27.07
N ASP A 355 23.59 -3.98 -27.03
CA ASP A 355 24.20 -5.20 -26.52
C ASP A 355 23.98 -5.23 -25.01
N ALA A 356 23.14 -6.12 -24.47
CA ALA A 356 22.80 -6.18 -23.04
C ALA A 356 22.09 -7.49 -22.70
N GLU A 357 22.35 -8.00 -21.49
CA GLU A 357 21.65 -9.15 -20.91
C GLU A 357 20.28 -8.75 -20.38
N GLU A 358 20.18 -7.56 -19.76
CA GLU A 358 18.95 -7.01 -19.19
C GLU A 358 18.90 -5.48 -19.35
N ILE A 359 17.69 -4.91 -19.47
CA ILE A 359 17.45 -3.47 -19.50
C ILE A 359 16.25 -3.09 -18.62
N ILE A 360 16.39 -2.00 -17.87
CA ILE A 360 15.31 -1.38 -17.10
C ILE A 360 15.26 0.12 -17.43
N SER A 361 14.06 0.68 -17.60
CA SER A 361 13.87 2.13 -17.73
C SER A 361 13.79 2.76 -16.33
N PHE A 362 14.65 3.75 -16.04
CA PHE A 362 14.58 4.52 -14.79
C PHE A 362 13.75 5.79 -14.93
N ASP A 363 13.80 6.41 -16.10
CA ASP A 363 12.96 7.54 -16.45
C ASP A 363 12.90 7.71 -17.97
N ASN A 364 12.44 8.88 -18.41
CA ASN A 364 12.26 9.23 -19.80
C ASN A 364 13.57 9.33 -20.63
N GLU A 365 14.73 9.42 -19.99
CA GLU A 365 16.03 9.66 -20.61
C GLU A 365 17.09 8.60 -20.24
N LEU A 366 16.95 7.94 -19.09
CA LEU A 366 17.92 7.01 -18.51
C LEU A 366 17.45 5.55 -18.51
N LEU A 367 18.37 4.67 -18.89
CA LEU A 367 18.24 3.22 -18.91
C LEU A 367 19.32 2.59 -18.02
N ALA A 368 18.96 1.61 -17.19
CA ALA A 368 19.91 0.72 -16.56
C ALA A 368 20.16 -0.47 -17.48
N LEU A 369 21.42 -0.77 -17.80
CA LEU A 369 21.81 -1.87 -18.67
C LEU A 369 22.70 -2.85 -17.91
N LYS A 370 22.40 -4.14 -18.02
CA LYS A 370 23.25 -5.22 -17.52
C LYS A 370 24.05 -5.84 -18.66
N ARG A 371 25.38 -5.91 -18.54
CA ARG A 371 26.25 -6.67 -19.45
C ARG A 371 27.32 -7.36 -18.62
N LYS A 372 27.68 -8.58 -18.99
CA LYS A 372 28.68 -9.38 -18.27
C LYS A 372 28.35 -9.46 -16.77
N ASN A 373 27.07 -9.62 -16.46
CA ASN A 373 26.52 -9.64 -15.11
C ASN A 373 26.76 -8.37 -14.26
N LYS A 374 27.05 -7.21 -14.89
CA LYS A 374 27.24 -5.92 -14.22
C LYS A 374 26.31 -4.86 -14.76
N TRP A 375 25.78 -4.04 -13.86
CA TRP A 375 24.88 -2.93 -14.14
C TRP A 375 25.63 -1.61 -14.28
N GLY A 376 25.18 -0.79 -15.24
CA GLY A 376 25.52 0.62 -15.40
C GLY A 376 24.29 1.41 -15.85
N VAL A 377 24.38 2.75 -15.86
CA VAL A 377 23.29 3.62 -16.32
C VAL A 377 23.73 4.39 -17.55
N PHE A 378 22.86 4.40 -18.54
CA PHE A 378 23.11 4.95 -19.87
C PHE A 378 21.96 5.85 -20.26
N THR A 379 22.23 6.84 -21.10
CA THR A 379 21.17 7.53 -21.82
C THR A 379 20.57 6.61 -22.87
N LYS A 380 19.34 6.89 -23.32
CA LYS A 380 18.71 6.19 -24.45
C LYS A 380 19.52 6.23 -25.75
N ASN A 381 20.41 7.22 -25.91
CA ASN A 381 21.32 7.32 -27.04
C ASN A 381 22.58 6.46 -26.86
N GLY A 382 22.72 5.74 -25.74
CA GLY A 382 23.85 4.85 -25.46
C GLY A 382 25.05 5.51 -24.79
N LYS A 383 24.94 6.78 -24.36
CA LYS A 383 26.00 7.43 -23.59
C LYS A 383 25.98 6.90 -22.16
N GLU A 384 27.09 6.34 -21.69
CA GLU A 384 27.26 5.92 -20.31
C GLU A 384 27.30 7.13 -19.36
N ILE A 385 26.55 7.04 -18.26
CA ILE A 385 26.45 8.06 -17.21
C ILE A 385 26.99 7.50 -15.89
N ILE A 386 26.64 6.26 -15.57
CA ILE A 386 27.13 5.54 -14.39
C ILE A 386 27.85 4.29 -14.88
N GLU A 387 29.12 4.18 -14.49
CA GLU A 387 30.03 3.11 -14.90
C GLU A 387 29.42 1.72 -14.67
N GLN A 388 29.55 0.84 -15.66
CA GLN A 388 29.09 -0.54 -15.59
C GLN A 388 30.00 -1.43 -14.73
N LYS A 389 29.76 -1.43 -13.42
CA LYS A 389 30.52 -2.27 -12.46
C LYS A 389 29.71 -2.81 -11.28
N TYR A 390 28.43 -2.46 -11.19
CA TYR A 390 27.60 -2.75 -10.03
C TYR A 390 26.94 -4.13 -10.15
N ASP A 391 26.80 -4.84 -9.03
CA ASP A 391 26.15 -6.15 -8.96
C ASP A 391 24.63 -6.04 -9.11
N ALA A 392 24.06 -4.94 -8.62
CA ALA A 392 22.65 -4.61 -8.74
C ALA A 392 22.42 -3.09 -8.64
N ILE A 393 21.29 -2.61 -9.16
CA ILE A 393 20.90 -1.19 -9.14
C ILE A 393 19.38 -1.03 -9.11
N TRP A 394 18.87 -0.06 -8.35
CA TRP A 394 17.48 0.38 -8.42
C TRP A 394 17.33 1.88 -8.13
N GLN A 395 16.26 2.49 -8.65
CA GLN A 395 15.91 3.87 -8.35
C GLN A 395 15.18 3.97 -7.01
N VAL A 396 15.67 4.82 -6.11
CA VAL A 396 15.12 5.04 -4.76
C VAL A 396 14.27 6.30 -4.72
N PHE A 397 14.78 7.37 -5.32
CA PHE A 397 14.10 8.64 -5.53
C PHE A 397 14.50 9.16 -6.92
N PRO A 398 13.80 10.17 -7.47
CA PRO A 398 14.28 10.85 -8.67
C PRO A 398 15.74 11.30 -8.51
N ASN A 399 16.60 10.90 -9.45
CA ASN A 399 18.05 11.15 -9.46
C ASN A 399 18.87 10.52 -8.31
N LEU A 400 18.32 9.56 -7.56
CA LEU A 400 19.04 8.83 -6.52
C LEU A 400 18.81 7.32 -6.66
N TYR A 401 19.91 6.58 -6.78
CA TYR A 401 19.93 5.15 -7.03
C TYR A 401 20.61 4.43 -5.87
N ALA A 402 20.09 3.27 -5.51
CA ALA A 402 20.81 2.33 -4.68
C ALA A 402 21.57 1.36 -5.58
N ILE A 403 22.82 1.09 -5.22
CA ILE A 403 23.71 0.21 -5.95
C ILE A 403 24.30 -0.82 -5.01
N GLU A 404 24.57 -2.01 -5.54
CA GLU A 404 25.37 -3.03 -4.88
C GLU A 404 26.74 -3.11 -5.53
N LEU A 405 27.78 -3.09 -4.70
CA LEU A 405 29.15 -3.32 -5.12
C LEU A 405 29.84 -4.18 -4.08
N ASN A 406 30.35 -5.34 -4.48
CA ASN A 406 31.07 -6.26 -3.60
C ASN A 406 30.22 -6.69 -2.39
N LYS A 407 28.95 -7.04 -2.62
CA LYS A 407 27.98 -7.47 -1.59
C LYS A 407 27.62 -6.40 -0.55
N LYS A 408 27.89 -5.13 -0.86
CA LYS A 408 27.52 -3.99 -0.02
C LYS A 408 26.71 -3.00 -0.82
N TRP A 409 25.71 -2.45 -0.16
CA TRP A 409 24.79 -1.46 -0.69
C TRP A 409 25.25 -0.05 -0.38
N GLY A 410 25.01 0.85 -1.32
CA GLY A 410 25.28 2.28 -1.19
C GLY A 410 24.34 3.10 -2.07
N LEU A 411 24.42 4.43 -1.93
CA LEU A 411 23.60 5.37 -2.68
C LEU A 411 24.46 6.16 -3.67
N LEU A 412 23.90 6.46 -4.83
CA LEU A 412 24.57 7.13 -5.92
C LEU A 412 23.63 8.11 -6.63
N LYS A 413 24.12 9.31 -6.93
CA LYS A 413 23.39 10.34 -7.67
C LYS A 413 23.42 10.06 -9.18
N ALA A 414 22.48 10.64 -9.93
CA ALA A 414 22.45 10.52 -11.40
C ALA A 414 23.72 10.97 -12.13
N ASN A 415 24.58 11.77 -11.50
CA ASN A 415 25.87 12.17 -12.07
C ASN A 415 27.02 11.20 -11.77
N GLY A 416 26.76 10.04 -11.17
CA GLY A 416 27.79 9.07 -10.77
C GLY A 416 28.40 9.30 -9.38
N GLY A 417 28.12 10.43 -8.73
CA GLY A 417 28.66 10.73 -7.41
C GLY A 417 28.04 9.88 -6.30
N THR A 418 28.85 9.30 -5.44
CA THR A 418 28.36 8.53 -4.28
C THR A 418 27.76 9.44 -3.21
N VAL A 419 26.78 8.91 -2.49
CA VAL A 419 26.19 9.53 -1.30
C VAL A 419 26.63 8.71 -0.09
N GLY A 420 27.67 9.18 0.59
CA GLY A 420 28.32 8.44 1.67
C GLY A 420 29.15 7.26 1.18
N LYS A 421 29.33 6.25 2.05
CA LYS A 421 30.09 5.02 1.75
C LYS A 421 29.14 3.91 1.29
N ILE A 422 29.67 3.01 0.46
CA ILE A 422 29.02 1.74 0.09
C ILE A 422 29.36 0.72 1.18
N GLU A 423 28.50 0.60 2.20
CA GLU A 423 28.82 -0.18 3.41
C GLU A 423 27.61 -0.87 4.05
N TYR A 424 26.43 -0.73 3.48
CA TYR A 424 25.20 -1.30 4.02
C TYR A 424 25.04 -2.76 3.59
N ASP A 425 24.44 -3.57 4.44
CA ASP A 425 24.07 -4.95 4.09
C ASP A 425 22.83 -4.98 3.19
N LEU A 426 21.95 -3.97 3.32
CA LEU A 426 20.75 -3.80 2.51
C LEU A 426 20.25 -2.35 2.58
N ILE A 427 19.64 -1.85 1.50
CA ILE A 427 18.84 -0.62 1.49
C ILE A 427 17.36 -1.04 1.41
N GLY A 428 16.52 -0.54 2.32
CA GLY A 428 15.12 -0.90 2.47
C GLY A 428 14.15 0.16 1.96
N GLN A 429 13.08 0.41 2.73
CA GLN A 429 12.05 1.39 2.43
C GLN A 429 12.63 2.80 2.23
N ALA A 430 12.15 3.49 1.20
CA ALA A 430 12.41 4.91 0.99
C ALA A 430 11.08 5.69 0.92
N ARG A 431 10.95 6.72 1.75
CA ARG A 431 9.71 7.51 1.88
C ARG A 431 10.02 8.92 2.34
N GLU A 432 9.42 9.92 1.69
CA GLU A 432 9.51 11.35 2.08
C GLU A 432 10.95 11.85 2.33
N GLY A 433 11.91 11.36 1.53
CA GLY A 433 13.32 11.75 1.65
C GLY A 433 14.13 11.02 2.72
N LEU A 434 13.55 10.00 3.37
CA LEU A 434 14.21 9.12 4.33
C LEU A 434 14.34 7.72 3.74
N ILE A 435 15.42 7.01 4.11
CA ILE A 435 15.80 5.71 3.58
C ILE A 435 16.22 4.80 4.75
N SER A 436 15.54 3.68 4.94
CA SER A 436 15.96 2.67 5.92
C SER A 436 17.15 1.88 5.38
N VAL A 437 18.16 1.65 6.21
CA VAL A 437 19.40 0.94 5.84
C VAL A 437 19.73 -0.13 6.86
N LEU A 438 20.14 -1.31 6.41
CA LEU A 438 20.59 -2.41 7.24
C LEU A 438 22.12 -2.40 7.30
N LYS A 439 22.69 -2.48 8.50
CA LYS A 439 24.13 -2.59 8.70
C LYS A 439 24.40 -3.45 9.93
N ASN A 440 25.25 -4.44 9.80
CA ASN A 440 25.57 -5.44 10.82
C ASN A 440 24.31 -6.09 11.40
N GLY A 441 23.35 -6.44 10.54
CA GLY A 441 22.10 -7.09 10.93
C GLY A 441 21.10 -6.21 11.69
N LYS A 442 21.33 -4.88 11.78
CA LYS A 442 20.42 -3.93 12.44
C LYS A 442 20.01 -2.81 11.51
N TRP A 443 18.73 -2.46 11.57
CA TRP A 443 18.15 -1.36 10.81
C TRP A 443 18.44 -0.01 11.45
N GLY A 444 18.73 0.97 10.60
CA GLY A 444 18.85 2.39 10.88
C GLY A 444 18.16 3.19 9.76
N VAL A 445 18.26 4.51 9.81
CA VAL A 445 17.68 5.40 8.81
C VAL A 445 18.66 6.50 8.46
N ILE A 446 18.77 6.81 7.19
CA ILE A 446 19.50 7.97 6.65
C ILE A 446 18.54 8.86 5.87
N ASP A 447 18.91 10.13 5.67
CA ASP A 447 18.23 10.98 4.71
C ASP A 447 18.73 10.74 3.28
N LYS A 448 18.08 11.36 2.29
CA LYS A 448 18.49 11.29 0.87
C LYS A 448 19.90 11.84 0.57
N ASN A 449 20.52 12.55 1.52
CA ASN A 449 21.88 13.07 1.43
C ASN A 449 22.89 12.15 2.14
N GLY A 450 22.44 11.03 2.70
CA GLY A 450 23.27 10.07 3.42
C GLY A 450 23.55 10.42 4.87
N MET A 451 22.89 11.46 5.41
CA MET A 451 23.04 11.85 6.81
C MET A 451 22.32 10.85 7.71
N LEU A 452 22.99 10.37 8.75
CA LEU A 452 22.42 9.41 9.69
C LEU A 452 21.30 10.07 10.52
N VAL A 453 20.09 9.57 10.34
CA VAL A 453 18.89 9.95 11.11
C VAL A 453 18.76 9.06 12.32
N LEU A 454 18.85 7.73 12.13
CA LEU A 454 18.80 6.74 13.20
C LEU A 454 19.93 5.74 13.05
N LYS A 455 20.66 5.49 14.15
CA LYS A 455 21.70 4.46 14.21
C LYS A 455 21.11 3.07 13.93
N ASN A 456 21.92 2.23 13.29
CA ASN A 456 21.63 0.82 13.05
C ASN A 456 21.59 0.03 14.36
N GLN A 457 20.41 -0.06 14.98
CA GLN A 457 20.22 -0.79 16.25
C GLN A 457 18.87 -1.51 16.35
N TYR A 458 18.00 -1.35 15.34
CA TYR A 458 16.64 -1.87 15.36
C TYR A 458 16.55 -3.23 14.66
N ASP A 459 15.73 -4.13 15.21
CA ASP A 459 15.43 -5.43 14.60
C ASP A 459 14.49 -5.26 13.39
N GLN A 460 13.59 -4.28 13.46
CA GLN A 460 12.67 -3.91 12.38
C GLN A 460 12.45 -2.39 12.41
N ILE A 461 12.21 -1.79 11.25
CA ILE A 461 11.85 -0.37 11.14
C ILE A 461 10.89 -0.12 9.98
N SER A 462 9.97 0.83 10.17
CA SER A 462 9.05 1.33 9.16
C SER A 462 8.96 2.83 9.25
N ILE A 463 9.17 3.52 8.14
CA ILE A 463 9.04 4.98 8.00
C ILE A 463 7.55 5.28 7.77
N VAL A 464 6.94 5.97 8.73
CA VAL A 464 5.52 6.39 8.66
C VAL A 464 5.41 7.62 7.76
N ASN A 465 6.20 8.65 8.07
CA ASN A 465 6.37 9.86 7.30
C ASN A 465 7.75 10.47 7.64
N LYS A 466 8.01 11.70 7.19
CA LYS A 466 9.30 12.38 7.48
C LYS A 466 9.58 12.65 8.97
N ASP A 467 8.56 12.66 9.83
CA ASP A 467 8.66 13.05 11.24
C ASP A 467 8.49 11.84 12.19
N VAL A 468 7.87 10.75 11.73
CA VAL A 468 7.46 9.60 12.56
C VAL A 468 7.92 8.28 11.94
N MET A 469 8.39 7.38 12.80
CA MET A 469 8.77 6.01 12.45
C MET A 469 8.30 5.04 13.52
N ILE A 470 8.14 3.77 13.14
CA ILE A 470 7.90 2.67 14.06
C ILE A 470 9.09 1.74 13.97
N ALA A 471 9.67 1.38 15.11
CA ALA A 471 10.81 0.48 15.15
C ALA A 471 10.67 -0.57 16.25
N ARG A 472 11.23 -1.75 16.02
CA ARG A 472 11.30 -2.83 16.99
C ARG A 472 12.74 -2.98 17.47
N GLU A 473 12.92 -3.06 18.78
CA GLU A 473 14.21 -3.38 19.40
C GLU A 473 13.98 -4.32 20.59
N LYS A 474 14.66 -5.46 20.62
CA LYS A 474 14.60 -6.45 21.73
C LYS A 474 13.15 -6.83 22.06
N SER A 475 12.38 -7.18 21.03
CA SER A 475 10.96 -7.54 21.11
C SER A 475 10.01 -6.45 21.62
N LYS A 476 10.47 -5.20 21.76
CA LYS A 476 9.63 -4.06 22.13
C LYS A 476 9.44 -3.15 20.94
N TRP A 477 8.21 -2.69 20.74
CA TRP A 477 7.88 -1.71 19.72
C TRP A 477 8.07 -0.29 20.23
N PHE A 478 8.52 0.59 19.35
CA PHE A 478 8.75 1.99 19.64
C PHE A 478 8.18 2.89 18.56
N VAL A 479 7.55 3.98 18.99
CA VAL A 479 7.36 5.16 18.14
C VAL A 479 8.60 6.01 18.26
N ILE A 480 9.17 6.42 17.12
CA ILE A 480 10.30 7.34 17.05
C ILE A 480 9.83 8.59 16.34
N VAL A 481 10.01 9.73 17.01
CA VAL A 481 9.74 11.05 16.47
C VAL A 481 11.07 11.72 16.15
N VAL A 482 11.20 12.24 14.94
CA VAL A 482 12.38 12.91 14.41
C VAL A 482 12.01 14.37 14.16
N ASP A 483 12.71 15.31 14.80
CA ASP A 483 12.58 16.73 14.44
C ASP A 483 13.53 17.09 13.30
N LYS A 484 13.24 18.19 12.60
CA LYS A 484 14.14 18.77 11.59
C LYS A 484 15.56 18.93 12.15
N PRO A 485 16.59 18.67 11.31
CA PRO A 485 17.96 18.72 11.76
C PRO A 485 18.33 20.13 12.20
N GLN A 486 18.92 20.25 13.39
CA GLN A 486 19.61 21.47 13.85
C GLN A 486 21.10 21.18 13.85
N LYS A 487 21.91 22.06 13.25
CA LYS A 487 23.38 21.91 13.17
C LYS A 487 23.82 20.53 12.65
N ASN A 488 23.20 20.04 11.57
CA ASN A 488 23.49 18.73 10.94
C ASN A 488 23.27 17.51 11.85
N GLN A 489 22.42 17.62 12.87
CA GLN A 489 22.04 16.49 13.70
C GLN A 489 20.51 16.45 13.87
N TYR A 490 19.95 15.24 13.73
CA TYR A 490 18.55 15.01 14.03
C TYR A 490 18.33 14.90 15.54
N SER A 491 17.33 15.62 16.03
CA SER A 491 16.81 15.42 17.38
C SER A 491 15.78 14.29 17.32
N ILE A 492 16.00 13.25 18.15
CA ILE A 492 15.21 12.02 18.12
C ILE A 492 14.60 11.82 19.50
N ARG A 493 13.32 11.46 19.52
CA ARG A 493 12.63 11.04 20.75
C ARG A 493 11.96 9.69 20.52
N LYS A 494 12.10 8.79 21.49
CA LYS A 494 11.74 7.38 21.35
C LYS A 494 10.81 6.95 22.48
N PHE A 495 9.69 6.32 22.12
CA PHE A 495 8.61 5.95 23.03
C PHE A 495 8.30 4.48 22.92
N LYS A 496 8.29 3.78 24.05
CA LYS A 496 7.89 2.37 24.07
C LYS A 496 6.37 2.27 23.87
N ILE A 497 5.94 1.41 22.95
CA ILE A 497 4.55 1.00 22.81
C ILE A 497 4.33 -0.21 23.71
N GLU A 498 3.45 -0.10 24.69
CA GLU A 498 3.00 -1.24 25.51
C GLU A 498 1.96 -2.04 24.74
N ALA A 499 2.41 -2.80 23.75
CA ALA A 499 1.55 -3.62 22.92
C ALA A 499 2.21 -4.96 22.59
N ASP A 500 1.39 -6.02 22.58
CA ASP A 500 1.81 -7.34 22.11
C ASP A 500 2.04 -7.31 20.59
N ASN A 501 1.24 -6.51 19.88
CA ASN A 501 1.37 -6.27 18.44
C ASN A 501 1.04 -4.80 18.09
N ALA A 502 1.80 -4.24 17.16
CA ALA A 502 1.53 -2.96 16.54
C ALA A 502 1.47 -3.15 15.03
N TYR A 503 0.37 -2.69 14.43
CA TYR A 503 0.12 -2.73 13.00
C TYR A 503 0.07 -1.33 12.46
N TYR A 504 0.59 -1.17 11.26
CA TYR A 504 0.54 0.07 10.52
C TYR A 504 -0.46 -0.08 9.39
N LEU A 505 -1.62 0.57 9.53
CA LEU A 505 -2.68 0.59 8.54
C LEU A 505 -2.55 1.90 7.75
N LEU A 506 -1.75 1.85 6.69
CA LEU A 506 -1.50 2.95 5.75
C LEU A 506 -0.85 4.20 6.39
N SER A 507 -0.46 5.15 5.53
CA SER A 507 0.35 6.36 5.77
C SER A 507 0.24 7.13 7.10
N ASN A 508 -0.85 6.97 7.84
CA ASN A 508 -1.24 7.90 8.89
C ASN A 508 -1.86 7.24 10.13
N VAL A 509 -1.86 5.90 10.31
CA VAL A 509 -2.47 5.31 11.51
C VAL A 509 -1.66 4.17 12.10
N VAL A 510 -1.40 4.29 13.40
CA VAL A 510 -0.78 3.24 14.22
C VAL A 510 -1.87 2.57 15.04
N VAL A 511 -2.08 1.29 14.79
CA VAL A 511 -3.02 0.45 15.51
C VAL A 511 -2.23 -0.47 16.43
N TYR A 512 -2.61 -0.56 17.69
CA TYR A 512 -1.91 -1.42 18.65
C TYR A 512 -2.90 -2.07 19.62
N SER A 513 -2.57 -3.29 20.04
CA SER A 513 -3.37 -4.00 21.04
C SER A 513 -2.80 -3.76 22.44
N LYS A 514 -3.67 -3.40 23.39
CA LYS A 514 -3.36 -3.35 24.81
C LYS A 514 -4.49 -4.02 25.58
N ASP A 515 -4.16 -5.05 26.37
CA ASP A 515 -5.11 -5.77 27.22
C ASP A 515 -6.34 -6.30 26.44
N SER A 516 -6.09 -7.00 25.32
CA SER A 516 -7.10 -7.52 24.38
C SER A 516 -7.99 -6.47 23.68
N SER A 517 -7.70 -5.17 23.86
CA SER A 517 -8.41 -4.07 23.19
C SER A 517 -7.53 -3.39 22.15
N ILE A 518 -8.10 -3.09 20.99
CA ILE A 518 -7.40 -2.35 19.93
C ILE A 518 -7.54 -0.85 20.19
N ARG A 519 -6.40 -0.15 20.14
CA ARG A 519 -6.27 1.30 20.25
C ARG A 519 -5.64 1.90 18.99
N VAL A 520 -5.95 3.16 18.77
CA VAL A 520 -5.55 3.88 17.55
C VAL A 520 -4.82 5.17 17.92
N LEU A 521 -3.61 5.34 17.37
CA LEU A 521 -2.84 6.59 17.39
C LEU A 521 -2.74 7.12 15.97
N ILE A 522 -3.02 8.41 15.83
CA ILE A 522 -3.02 9.08 14.54
C ILE A 522 -1.96 10.17 14.60
N PRO A 523 -0.86 10.09 13.84
CA PRO A 523 0.13 11.15 13.77
C PRO A 523 -0.56 12.45 13.37
N LYS A 524 -0.31 13.51 14.12
CA LYS A 524 -0.72 14.86 13.73
C LYS A 524 0.15 15.28 12.55
N THR A 525 -0.41 15.24 11.36
CA THR A 525 0.21 15.88 10.19
C THR A 525 0.03 17.39 10.33
N ASN A 526 1.10 18.16 10.14
CA ASN A 526 1.01 19.62 9.99
C ASN A 526 0.16 19.99 8.77
#